data_AF-A0A0E2NH89-F1
#
_entry.id   AF-A0A0E2NH89-F1
#
_cell.length_a   1.000
_cell.length_b   1.000
_cell.length_c   1.000
_cell.angle_alpha   90.00
_cell.angle_beta   90.00
_cell.angle_gamma   90.00
#
_symmetry.space_group_name_H-M   'P 1'
#
loop_
_entity.id
_entity.type
_entity.pdbx_description
1 polymer ?
#
loop_
_entity_poly.entity_id
_entity_poly.type
_entity_poly.pdbx_seq_one_letter_code
_entity_poly.pdbx_strand_id
1 'polypeptide(L)'
;MTAQIVKLSRAPNSDVFFALDGPAREALLQFLKSHPSETWEVLSSELENEDPLLRHRLNRLLERDREDWLGAGLLFELPRDLYLGWVRAEPTKRASIMVPWLPLAVKQHDSSLVWHPAMTSFVEEFSSQPDVLRGLSGRLRPGMWSDSLASYLEPLIPMVSTWQNHPVPAIRAWANSAIDNLRRWIDEEREEDDDDLHR
;
A
#
# COMPACT_ATOMS: atom_id res chain seq x y z
N MET A 1 -8.72 -17.88 16.43
CA MET A 1 -7.76 -16.90 16.98
C MET A 1 -7.75 -15.59 16.20
N THR A 2 -7.81 -15.60 14.85
CA THR A 2 -7.94 -14.39 14.01
C THR A 2 -9.02 -13.41 14.47
N ALA A 3 -10.21 -13.90 14.84
CA ALA A 3 -11.28 -13.05 15.38
C ALA A 3 -10.91 -12.32 16.68
N GLN A 4 -10.01 -12.87 17.51
CA GLN A 4 -9.52 -12.19 18.71
C GLN A 4 -8.52 -11.07 18.36
N ILE A 5 -7.70 -11.26 17.33
CA ILE A 5 -6.81 -10.21 16.80
C ILE A 5 -7.64 -9.07 16.22
N VAL A 6 -8.69 -9.37 15.45
CA VAL A 6 -9.62 -8.34 14.94
C VAL A 6 -10.31 -7.60 16.08
N LYS A 7 -10.70 -8.30 17.17
CA LYS A 7 -11.28 -7.64 18.35
C LYS A 7 -10.31 -6.67 19.02
N LEU A 8 -8.99 -6.87 18.94
CA LEU A 8 -8.00 -5.90 19.42
C LEU A 8 -8.15 -4.55 18.70
N SER A 9 -8.43 -4.56 17.39
CA SER A 9 -8.70 -3.33 16.62
C SER A 9 -9.94 -2.58 17.12
N ARG A 10 -10.85 -3.25 17.82
CA ARG A 10 -12.05 -2.69 18.45
C ARG A 10 -11.86 -2.32 19.94
N ALA A 11 -10.66 -2.46 20.50
CA ALA A 11 -10.41 -2.19 21.90
C ALA A 11 -10.72 -0.71 22.24
N PRO A 12 -11.48 -0.42 23.31
CA PRO A 12 -11.82 0.96 23.66
C PRO A 12 -10.60 1.78 24.08
N ASN A 13 -9.59 1.12 24.66
CA ASN A 13 -8.34 1.76 25.04
C ASN A 13 -7.30 1.65 23.91
N SER A 14 -6.91 2.79 23.34
CA SER A 14 -5.87 2.87 22.31
C SER A 14 -4.50 2.38 22.78
N ASP A 15 -4.15 2.60 24.05
CA ASP A 15 -2.85 2.20 24.60
C ASP A 15 -2.70 0.67 24.58
N VAL A 16 -3.79 -0.04 24.86
CA VAL A 16 -3.82 -1.52 24.79
C VAL A 16 -3.60 -1.99 23.36
N PHE A 17 -4.20 -1.32 22.38
CA PHE A 17 -3.98 -1.66 20.97
C PHE A 17 -2.51 -1.43 20.58
N PHE A 18 -1.94 -0.26 20.86
CA PHE A 18 -0.57 0.06 20.47
C PHE A 18 0.49 -0.73 21.26
N ALA A 19 0.19 -1.19 22.47
CA ALA A 19 1.07 -2.08 23.21
C ALA A 19 1.12 -3.52 22.62
N LEU A 20 0.09 -3.91 21.87
CA LEU A 20 -0.09 -5.29 21.37
C LEU A 20 -0.07 -5.41 19.85
N ASP A 21 0.04 -4.31 19.10
CA ASP A 21 -0.06 -4.31 17.63
C ASP A 21 1.08 -5.11 16.97
N GLY A 22 2.31 -5.00 17.46
CA GLY A 22 3.46 -5.78 17.01
C GLY A 22 3.24 -7.30 17.16
N PRO A 23 3.05 -7.81 18.39
CA PRO A 23 2.75 -9.23 18.60
C PRO A 23 1.49 -9.71 17.85
N ALA A 24 0.45 -8.88 17.76
CA ALA A 24 -0.76 -9.20 17.02
C ALA A 24 -0.47 -9.34 15.51
N ARG A 25 0.38 -8.48 14.95
CA ARG A 25 0.81 -8.55 13.55
C ARG A 25 1.59 -9.82 13.26
N GLU A 26 2.52 -10.21 14.14
CA GLU A 26 3.28 -11.46 14.00
C GLU A 26 2.37 -12.69 14.05
N ALA A 27 1.45 -12.74 15.02
CA ALA A 27 0.48 -13.81 15.12
C ALA A 27 -0.43 -13.87 13.87
N LEU A 28 -0.88 -12.72 13.37
CA LEU A 28 -1.69 -12.64 12.17
C LEU A 28 -0.97 -13.17 10.94
N LEU A 29 0.32 -12.83 10.76
CA LEU A 29 1.15 -13.38 9.69
C LEU A 29 1.25 -14.90 9.76
N GLN A 30 1.42 -15.48 10.95
CA GLN A 30 1.43 -16.93 11.13
C GLN A 30 0.08 -17.57 10.76
N PHE A 31 -1.04 -16.92 11.07
CA PHE A 31 -2.37 -17.41 10.69
C PHE A 31 -2.62 -17.30 9.18
N LEU A 32 -2.18 -16.21 8.54
CA LEU A 32 -2.27 -16.06 7.08
C LEU A 32 -1.50 -17.18 6.36
N LYS A 33 -0.33 -17.59 6.89
CA LYS A 33 0.48 -18.67 6.32
C LYS A 33 -0.08 -20.07 6.57
N SER A 34 -0.60 -20.32 7.77
CA SER A 34 -1.04 -21.65 8.19
C SER A 34 -2.51 -21.96 7.86
N HIS A 35 -3.38 -20.94 7.91
CA HIS A 35 -4.83 -21.07 7.73
C HIS A 35 -5.37 -19.90 6.89
N PRO A 36 -4.93 -19.74 5.63
CA PRO A 36 -5.23 -18.57 4.81
C PRO A 36 -6.73 -18.34 4.60
N SER A 37 -7.49 -19.39 4.26
CA SER A 37 -8.93 -19.27 3.98
C SER A 37 -9.74 -18.85 5.21
N GLU A 38 -9.52 -19.50 6.35
CA GLU A 38 -10.21 -19.18 7.61
C GLU A 38 -9.85 -17.77 8.11
N THR A 39 -8.58 -17.39 7.96
CA THR A 39 -8.11 -16.06 8.36
C THR A 39 -8.73 -14.99 7.46
N TRP A 40 -8.79 -15.24 6.15
CA TRP A 40 -9.38 -14.32 5.19
C TRP A 40 -10.89 -14.15 5.35
N GLU A 41 -11.63 -15.22 5.67
CA GLU A 41 -13.08 -15.15 5.92
C GLU A 41 -13.40 -14.09 6.98
N VAL A 42 -12.63 -14.06 8.07
CA VAL A 42 -12.78 -13.06 9.14
C VAL A 42 -12.34 -11.67 8.66
N LEU A 43 -11.16 -11.55 8.06
CA LEU A 43 -10.59 -10.25 7.68
C LEU A 43 -11.42 -9.55 6.59
N SER A 44 -11.84 -10.29 5.57
CA SER A 44 -12.60 -9.74 4.43
C SER A 44 -13.89 -9.05 4.86
N SER A 45 -14.62 -9.60 5.83
CA SER A 45 -15.83 -8.97 6.38
C SER A 45 -15.54 -7.65 7.12
N GLU A 46 -14.37 -7.53 7.74
CA GLU A 46 -13.99 -6.38 8.57
C GLU A 46 -13.42 -5.25 7.71
N LEU A 47 -12.77 -5.58 6.59
CA LEU A 47 -12.23 -4.62 5.65
C LEU A 47 -13.32 -3.76 4.99
N GLU A 48 -14.55 -4.27 4.88
CA GLU A 48 -15.69 -3.52 4.33
C GLU A 48 -16.36 -2.61 5.36
N ASN A 49 -16.11 -2.83 6.66
CA ASN A 49 -16.75 -2.10 7.74
C ASN A 49 -16.46 -0.59 7.65
N GLU A 50 -17.46 0.28 7.81
CA GLU A 50 -17.31 1.73 7.64
C GLU A 50 -16.74 2.47 8.87
N ASP A 51 -16.54 1.79 10.00
CA ASP A 51 -15.94 2.38 11.20
C ASP A 51 -14.49 2.86 10.94
N PRO A 52 -14.23 4.19 10.98
CA PRO A 52 -12.92 4.75 10.68
C PRO A 52 -11.81 4.29 11.64
N LEU A 53 -12.14 4.11 12.93
CA LEU A 53 -11.15 3.71 13.95
C LEU A 53 -10.74 2.26 13.73
N LEU A 54 -11.71 1.39 13.50
CA LEU A 54 -11.47 0.00 13.14
C LEU A 54 -10.62 -0.10 11.88
N ARG A 55 -11.01 0.61 10.81
CA ARG A 55 -10.26 0.62 9.54
C ARG A 55 -8.82 1.05 9.75
N HIS A 56 -8.59 2.15 10.48
CA HIS A 56 -7.25 2.65 10.76
C HIS A 56 -6.40 1.61 11.48
N ARG A 57 -6.93 0.99 12.55
CA ARG A 57 -6.21 0.00 13.34
C ARG A 57 -5.99 -1.31 12.60
N LEU A 58 -6.98 -1.76 11.84
CA LEU A 58 -6.86 -2.95 11.00
C LEU A 58 -5.83 -2.73 9.90
N ASN A 59 -5.87 -1.59 9.21
CA ASN A 59 -4.86 -1.23 8.22
C ASN A 59 -3.46 -1.22 8.83
N ARG A 60 -3.28 -0.64 10.02
CA ARG A 60 -1.98 -0.67 10.69
C ARG A 60 -1.43 -2.08 10.95
N LEU A 61 -2.29 -3.05 11.26
CA LEU A 61 -1.88 -4.45 11.41
C LEU A 61 -1.51 -5.09 10.06
N LEU A 62 -2.21 -4.70 8.99
CA LEU A 62 -2.07 -5.28 7.65
C LEU A 62 -1.05 -4.57 6.76
N GLU A 63 -0.65 -3.37 7.15
CA GLU A 63 0.27 -2.52 6.42
C GLU A 63 1.65 -3.17 6.29
N ARG A 64 2.35 -2.70 5.27
CA ARG A 64 3.74 -3.05 4.99
C ARG A 64 4.63 -2.71 6.18
N ASP A 65 5.83 -3.30 6.17
CA ASP A 65 6.87 -2.85 7.08
C ASP A 65 7.15 -1.37 6.87
N ARG A 66 7.39 -0.63 7.95
CA ARG A 66 7.71 0.79 7.89
C ARG A 66 9.06 1.03 7.23
N GLU A 67 9.97 0.06 7.36
CA GLU A 67 11.30 0.13 6.75
C GLU A 67 11.29 -0.26 5.26
N ASP A 68 10.30 -1.06 4.83
CA ASP A 68 10.15 -1.47 3.43
C ASP A 68 8.95 -0.79 2.76
N TRP A 69 9.13 0.48 2.40
CA TRP A 69 8.10 1.29 1.74
C TRP A 69 7.65 0.72 0.38
N LEU A 70 8.54 0.05 -0.34
CA LEU A 70 8.25 -0.55 -1.64
C LEU A 70 7.57 -1.91 -1.50
N GLY A 71 7.70 -2.52 -0.32
CA GLY A 71 7.22 -3.85 0.00
C GLY A 71 5.71 -4.02 0.10
N ALA A 72 5.36 -5.27 0.32
CA ALA A 72 4.00 -5.74 0.48
C ALA A 72 3.50 -5.58 1.92
N GLY A 73 2.18 -5.44 2.05
CA GLY A 73 1.48 -5.63 3.33
C GLY A 73 1.25 -7.12 3.61
N LEU A 74 0.79 -7.44 4.82
CA LEU A 74 0.60 -8.84 5.26
C LEU A 74 -0.35 -9.62 4.35
N LEU A 75 -1.38 -8.97 3.81
CA LEU A 75 -2.38 -9.64 2.97
C LEU A 75 -1.83 -10.16 1.64
N PHE A 76 -0.64 -9.74 1.22
CA PHE A 76 0.00 -10.29 0.04
C PHE A 76 0.46 -11.75 0.22
N GLU A 77 0.57 -12.23 1.45
CA GLU A 77 0.84 -13.64 1.77
C GLU A 77 -0.35 -14.56 1.44
N LEU A 78 -1.55 -14.00 1.20
CA LEU A 78 -2.72 -14.78 0.82
C LEU A 78 -2.58 -15.36 -0.59
N PRO A 79 -3.12 -16.57 -0.83
CA PRO A 79 -3.25 -17.10 -2.19
C PRO A 79 -3.96 -16.09 -3.10
N ARG A 80 -3.35 -15.81 -4.25
CA ARG A 80 -3.79 -14.76 -5.18
C ARG A 80 -5.28 -14.85 -5.53
N ASP A 81 -5.75 -16.07 -5.81
CA ASP A 81 -7.14 -16.29 -6.24
C ASP A 81 -8.16 -15.97 -5.15
N LEU A 82 -7.75 -16.05 -3.87
CA LEU A 82 -8.63 -15.82 -2.73
C LEU A 82 -9.01 -14.34 -2.62
N TYR A 83 -8.02 -13.44 -2.59
CA TYR A 83 -8.31 -12.01 -2.49
C TYR A 83 -8.83 -11.45 -3.83
N LEU A 84 -8.35 -11.95 -4.98
CA LEU A 84 -8.87 -11.51 -6.28
C LEU A 84 -10.33 -11.91 -6.49
N GLY A 85 -10.73 -13.12 -6.06
CA GLY A 85 -12.13 -13.52 -6.11
C GLY A 85 -13.03 -12.58 -5.31
N TRP A 86 -12.57 -12.17 -4.12
CA TRP A 86 -13.27 -11.19 -3.30
C TRP A 86 -13.37 -9.81 -3.95
N VAL A 87 -12.27 -9.28 -4.52
CA VAL A 87 -12.27 -7.99 -5.23
C VAL A 87 -13.20 -8.03 -6.44
N ARG A 88 -13.11 -9.07 -7.27
CA ARG A 88 -13.92 -9.22 -8.49
C ARG A 88 -15.42 -9.25 -8.21
N ALA A 89 -15.83 -9.74 -7.05
CA ALA A 89 -17.23 -9.76 -6.65
C ALA A 89 -17.81 -8.36 -6.38
N GLU A 90 -16.99 -7.39 -5.96
CA GLU A 90 -17.43 -5.99 -5.81
C GLU A 90 -16.30 -4.97 -6.05
N PRO A 91 -15.84 -4.79 -7.31
CA PRO A 91 -14.60 -4.07 -7.61
C PRO A 91 -14.63 -2.60 -7.17
N THR A 92 -15.79 -1.94 -7.27
CA THR A 92 -15.96 -0.53 -6.93
C THR A 92 -15.70 -0.25 -5.45
N LYS A 93 -16.01 -1.19 -4.55
CA LYS A 93 -15.73 -1.04 -3.12
C LYS A 93 -14.39 -1.62 -2.71
N ARG A 94 -13.99 -2.73 -3.33
CA ARG A 94 -12.91 -3.59 -2.81
C ARG A 94 -11.56 -3.38 -3.49
N ALA A 95 -11.53 -2.87 -4.72
CA ALA A 95 -10.28 -2.78 -5.47
C ALA A 95 -9.29 -1.80 -4.82
N SER A 96 -9.77 -0.63 -4.38
CA SER A 96 -8.92 0.38 -3.72
C SER A 96 -8.41 -0.08 -2.35
N ILE A 97 -9.18 -0.92 -1.66
CA ILE A 97 -8.80 -1.51 -0.38
C ILE A 97 -7.55 -2.39 -0.52
N MET A 98 -7.36 -3.05 -1.65
CA MET A 98 -6.20 -3.93 -1.89
C MET A 98 -4.88 -3.20 -2.18
N VAL A 99 -4.96 -2.03 -2.81
CA VAL A 99 -3.77 -1.32 -3.33
C VAL A 99 -2.70 -1.08 -2.25
N PRO A 100 -3.04 -0.65 -1.01
CA PRO A 100 -2.07 -0.44 0.05
C PRO A 100 -1.22 -1.66 0.43
N TRP A 101 -1.68 -2.88 0.14
CA TRP A 101 -1.01 -4.12 0.54
C TRP A 101 -0.20 -4.76 -0.58
N LEU A 102 -0.40 -4.35 -1.83
CA LEU A 102 0.38 -4.87 -2.93
C LEU A 102 1.82 -4.30 -2.87
N PRO A 103 2.85 -5.12 -3.15
CA PRO A 103 4.20 -4.61 -3.34
C PRO A 103 4.22 -3.62 -4.50
N LEU A 104 4.87 -2.48 -4.31
CA LEU A 104 4.93 -1.41 -5.30
C LEU A 104 5.97 -1.73 -6.38
N ALA A 105 7.18 -2.06 -5.95
CA ALA A 105 8.34 -2.16 -6.82
C ALA A 105 9.30 -3.26 -6.38
N VAL A 106 10.16 -3.69 -7.30
CA VAL A 106 11.31 -4.56 -7.05
C VAL A 106 12.57 -3.78 -7.39
N LYS A 107 13.55 -3.81 -6.47
CA LYS A 107 14.87 -3.24 -6.72
C LYS A 107 15.70 -4.22 -7.56
N GLN A 108 16.21 -3.74 -8.68
CA GLN A 108 17.09 -4.49 -9.59
C GLN A 108 18.55 -4.47 -9.09
N HIS A 109 19.40 -5.29 -9.71
CA HIS A 109 20.83 -5.37 -9.37
C HIS A 109 21.57 -4.03 -9.54
N ASP A 110 21.15 -3.20 -10.49
CA ASP A 110 21.70 -1.86 -10.74
C ASP A 110 21.07 -0.78 -9.85
N SER A 111 20.29 -1.18 -8.84
CA SER A 111 19.51 -0.30 -7.96
C SER A 111 18.34 0.44 -8.63
N SER A 112 18.05 0.19 -9.90
CA SER A 112 16.84 0.71 -10.54
C SER A 112 15.58 0.06 -9.96
N LEU A 113 14.45 0.76 -10.04
CA LEU A 113 13.15 0.26 -9.61
C LEU A 113 12.33 -0.16 -10.83
N VAL A 114 11.70 -1.33 -10.73
CA VAL A 114 10.68 -1.79 -11.68
C VAL A 114 9.39 -2.10 -10.95
N TRP A 115 8.26 -1.92 -11.63
CA TRP A 115 6.96 -2.29 -11.08
C TRP A 115 6.93 -3.75 -10.65
N HIS A 116 6.39 -4.02 -9.47
CA HIS A 116 6.16 -5.40 -9.06
C HIS A 116 5.05 -6.02 -9.95
N PRO A 117 5.22 -7.24 -10.50
CA PRO A 117 4.25 -7.84 -11.41
C PRO A 117 2.82 -7.92 -10.86
N ALA A 118 2.68 -8.19 -9.56
CA ALA A 118 1.38 -8.20 -8.89
C ALA A 118 0.68 -6.83 -8.91
N MET A 119 1.41 -5.73 -8.75
CA MET A 119 0.85 -4.38 -8.87
C MET A 119 0.44 -4.09 -10.31
N THR A 120 1.31 -4.41 -11.28
CA THR A 120 1.01 -4.23 -12.70
C THR A 120 -0.27 -4.94 -13.10
N SER A 121 -0.36 -6.25 -12.84
CA SER A 121 -1.56 -7.02 -13.19
C SER A 121 -2.82 -6.53 -12.46
N PHE A 122 -2.70 -6.10 -11.20
CA PHE A 122 -3.84 -5.59 -10.46
C PHE A 122 -4.36 -4.26 -11.02
N VAL A 123 -3.45 -3.33 -11.35
CA VAL A 123 -3.80 -2.04 -11.94
C VAL A 123 -4.36 -2.23 -13.35
N GLU A 124 -3.78 -3.12 -14.16
CA GLU A 124 -4.33 -3.45 -15.48
C GLU A 124 -5.78 -3.95 -15.39
N GLU A 125 -6.08 -4.82 -14.41
CA GLU A 125 -7.41 -5.39 -14.21
C GLU A 125 -8.42 -4.34 -13.68
N PHE A 126 -8.01 -3.49 -12.73
CA PHE A 126 -8.93 -2.61 -11.99
C PHE A 126 -8.74 -1.11 -12.23
N SER A 127 -7.95 -0.70 -13.22
CA SER A 127 -7.71 0.72 -13.55
C SER A 127 -8.96 1.50 -13.96
N SER A 128 -10.05 0.81 -14.31
CA SER A 128 -11.35 1.44 -14.54
C SER A 128 -12.01 1.95 -13.27
N GLN A 129 -11.56 1.48 -12.09
CA GLN A 129 -12.05 1.95 -10.79
C GLN A 129 -11.26 3.19 -10.37
N PRO A 130 -11.91 4.37 -10.21
CA PRO A 130 -11.20 5.64 -9.94
C PRO A 130 -10.29 5.59 -8.72
N ASP A 131 -10.68 4.82 -7.71
CA ASP A 131 -9.98 4.77 -6.43
C ASP A 131 -8.73 3.89 -6.45
N VAL A 132 -8.53 3.06 -7.47
CA VAL A 132 -7.34 2.21 -7.59
C VAL A 132 -6.11 3.07 -7.89
N LEU A 133 -6.20 3.93 -8.91
CA LEU A 133 -5.11 4.84 -9.28
C LEU A 133 -4.87 5.91 -8.20
N ARG A 134 -5.93 6.35 -7.52
CA ARG A 134 -5.83 7.22 -6.34
C ARG A 134 -5.07 6.55 -5.20
N GLY A 135 -5.41 5.30 -4.87
CA GLY A 135 -4.70 4.50 -3.88
C GLY A 135 -3.23 4.29 -4.24
N LEU A 136 -2.94 4.10 -5.53
CA LEU A 136 -1.57 3.93 -6.02
C LEU A 136 -0.75 5.21 -5.87
N SER A 137 -1.33 6.38 -6.14
CA SER A 137 -0.66 7.66 -5.88
C SER A 137 -0.26 7.79 -4.40
N GLY A 138 -1.12 7.34 -3.48
CA GLY A 138 -0.83 7.32 -2.04
C GLY A 138 0.32 6.38 -1.67
N ARG A 139 0.66 5.39 -2.51
CA ARG A 139 1.82 4.51 -2.34
C ARG A 139 3.13 5.11 -2.82
N LEU A 140 3.12 6.20 -3.58
CA LEU A 140 4.35 6.79 -4.13
C LEU A 140 5.11 7.65 -3.11
N ARG A 141 4.42 8.27 -2.14
CA ARG A 141 5.05 9.16 -1.16
C ARG A 141 5.19 8.50 0.21
N PRO A 142 6.41 8.24 0.71
CA PRO A 142 6.61 7.67 2.04
C PRO A 142 6.01 8.56 3.14
N GLY A 143 5.44 7.91 4.15
CA GLY A 143 4.91 8.61 5.33
C GLY A 143 6.00 8.96 6.37
N MET A 144 7.17 8.33 6.27
CA MET A 144 8.34 8.59 7.11
C MET A 144 9.59 8.21 6.30
N TRP A 145 10.66 9.00 6.44
CA TRP A 145 11.94 8.79 5.78
C TRP A 145 13.07 9.17 6.75
N SER A 146 14.19 8.44 6.67
CA SER A 146 15.37 8.68 7.51
C SER A 146 16.41 9.59 6.87
N ASP A 147 16.30 9.81 5.57
CA ASP A 147 17.21 10.56 4.69
C ASP A 147 16.35 11.37 3.70
N SER A 148 16.90 12.34 2.97
CA SER A 148 16.15 13.28 2.12
C SER A 148 15.00 12.60 1.34
N LEU A 149 13.80 13.20 1.40
CA LEU A 149 12.63 12.69 0.68
C LEU A 149 12.90 12.57 -0.82
N ALA A 150 13.67 13.51 -1.37
CA ALA A 150 14.06 13.51 -2.78
C ALA A 150 14.78 12.20 -3.17
N SER A 151 15.68 11.70 -2.32
CA SER A 151 16.41 10.44 -2.56
C SER A 151 15.49 9.23 -2.67
N TYR A 152 14.32 9.26 -2.03
CA TYR A 152 13.30 8.22 -2.15
C TYR A 152 12.42 8.38 -3.40
N LEU A 153 12.10 9.61 -3.79
CA LEU A 153 11.17 9.90 -4.87
C LEU A 153 11.82 9.85 -6.26
N GLU A 154 13.08 10.25 -6.38
CA GLU A 154 13.80 10.29 -7.65
C GLU A 154 13.82 8.94 -8.40
N PRO A 155 14.10 7.79 -7.74
CA PRO A 155 14.08 6.49 -8.41
C PRO A 155 12.69 6.05 -8.89
N LEU A 156 11.62 6.63 -8.35
CA LEU A 156 10.24 6.32 -8.77
C LEU A 156 9.90 6.96 -10.11
N ILE A 157 10.50 8.09 -10.49
CA ILE A 157 10.23 8.77 -11.76
C ILE A 157 10.47 7.84 -12.96
N PRO A 158 11.67 7.26 -13.17
CA PRO A 158 11.91 6.39 -14.32
C PRO A 158 11.01 5.14 -14.29
N MET A 159 10.69 4.60 -13.11
CA MET A 159 9.75 3.49 -12.97
C MET A 159 8.35 3.88 -13.44
N VAL A 160 7.80 4.99 -12.95
CA VAL A 160 6.46 5.49 -13.33
C VAL A 160 6.40 5.87 -14.80
N SER A 161 7.49 6.41 -15.36
CA SER A 161 7.62 6.74 -16.79
C SER A 161 7.37 5.56 -17.72
N THR A 162 7.64 4.33 -17.29
CA THR A 162 7.33 3.12 -18.10
C THR A 162 5.84 3.00 -18.44
N TRP A 163 4.95 3.61 -17.66
CA TRP A 163 3.50 3.59 -17.89
C TRP A 163 2.96 4.79 -18.69
N GLN A 164 3.80 5.76 -19.09
CA GLN A 164 3.35 6.88 -19.93
C GLN A 164 2.86 6.44 -21.32
N ASN A 165 3.35 5.30 -21.81
CA ASN A 165 2.94 4.69 -23.09
C ASN A 165 2.07 3.43 -22.90
N HIS A 166 1.50 3.23 -21.71
CA HIS A 166 0.67 2.07 -21.40
C HIS A 166 -0.56 1.96 -22.34
N PRO A 167 -1.02 0.78 -22.77
CA PRO A 167 -2.17 0.65 -23.68
C PRO A 167 -3.47 1.26 -23.11
N VAL A 168 -3.67 1.20 -21.79
CA VAL A 168 -4.85 1.76 -21.11
C VAL A 168 -4.72 3.28 -20.92
N PRO A 169 -5.64 4.11 -21.47
CA PRO A 169 -5.56 5.57 -21.37
C PRO A 169 -5.55 6.12 -19.94
N ALA A 170 -6.34 5.52 -19.04
CA ALA A 170 -6.39 5.95 -17.64
C ALA A 170 -5.03 5.81 -16.94
N ILE A 171 -4.30 4.73 -17.22
CA ILE A 171 -2.96 4.48 -16.67
C ILE A 171 -1.96 5.50 -17.22
N ARG A 172 -2.02 5.82 -18.52
CA ARG A 172 -1.15 6.87 -19.12
C ARG A 172 -1.38 8.24 -18.47
N ALA A 173 -2.65 8.63 -18.35
CA ALA A 173 -3.03 9.90 -17.75
C ALA A 173 -2.56 9.99 -16.29
N TRP A 174 -2.75 8.91 -15.53
CA TRP A 174 -2.26 8.79 -14.17
C TRP A 174 -0.72 8.89 -14.11
N ALA A 175 0.01 8.17 -14.96
CA ALA A 175 1.47 8.17 -14.94
C ALA A 175 2.06 9.56 -15.16
N ASN A 176 1.51 10.34 -16.10
CA ASN A 176 1.92 11.73 -16.33
C ASN A 176 1.68 12.60 -15.08
N SER A 177 0.48 12.53 -14.50
CA SER A 177 0.16 13.30 -13.28
C SER A 177 1.01 12.87 -12.08
N ALA A 178 1.29 11.57 -11.95
CA ALA A 178 2.13 11.03 -10.89
C ALA A 178 3.58 11.53 -11.00
N ILE A 179 4.14 11.60 -12.21
CA ILE A 179 5.49 12.16 -12.44
C ILE A 179 5.53 13.64 -12.09
N ASP A 180 4.52 14.42 -12.49
CA ASP A 180 4.45 15.84 -12.16
C ASP A 180 4.36 16.05 -10.63
N ASN A 181 3.63 15.19 -9.92
CA ASN A 181 3.56 15.23 -8.46
C ASN A 181 4.88 14.86 -7.79
N LEU A 182 5.55 13.80 -8.27
CA LEU A 182 6.85 13.38 -7.77
C LEU A 182 7.89 14.50 -7.91
N ARG A 183 7.95 15.14 -9.09
CA ARG A 183 8.86 16.26 -9.34
C ARG A 183 8.59 17.42 -8.42
N ARG A 184 7.32 17.81 -8.26
CA ARG A 184 6.94 18.90 -7.35
C ARG A 184 7.38 18.62 -5.91
N TRP A 185 7.15 17.41 -5.39
CA TRP A 185 7.59 17.06 -4.04
C TRP A 185 9.11 17.05 -3.88
N ILE A 186 9.86 16.68 -4.93
CA ILE A 186 11.32 16.75 -4.93
C ILE A 186 11.80 18.21 -4.91
N ASP A 187 11.17 19.07 -5.71
CA ASP A 187 11.53 20.49 -5.78
C ASP A 187 11.18 21.21 -4.47
N GLU A 188 10.00 20.95 -3.89
CA GLU A 188 9.58 21.46 -2.57
C GLU A 188 10.59 21.11 -1.46
N GLU A 189 11.02 19.84 -1.37
CA GLU A 189 12.01 19.40 -0.37
C GLU A 189 13.36 20.14 -0.54
N ARG A 190 13.83 20.32 -1.77
CA ARG A 190 15.12 20.97 -2.04
C ARG A 190 15.09 22.47 -1.71
N GLU A 191 13.97 23.14 -1.96
CA GLU A 191 13.79 24.54 -1.55
C GLU A 191 13.81 24.69 -0.03
N GLU A 192 13.19 23.76 0.71
CA GLU A 192 13.21 23.75 2.18
C GLU A 192 14.64 23.51 2.73
N ASP A 193 15.39 22.57 2.15
CA ASP A 193 16.78 22.28 2.53
C ASP A 193 17.71 23.50 2.30
N ASP A 194 17.56 24.20 1.17
CA ASP A 194 18.37 25.38 0.83
C ASP A 194 18.06 26.57 1.77
N ASP A 195 16.79 26.78 2.12
CA ASP A 195 16.35 27.83 3.05
C ASP A 195 16.90 27.62 4.47
N ASP A 196 16.96 26.36 4.94
CA ASP A 196 17.50 26.01 6.26
C ASP A 196 19.03 26.12 6.33
N LEU A 197 19.75 25.91 5.23
CA LEU A 197 21.20 26.12 5.14
C LEU A 197 21.59 27.61 5.15
N HIS A 198 20.64 28.51 4.88
CA HIS A 198 20.84 29.96 4.82
C HIS A 198 20.28 30.73 6.02
N ARG A 199 19.77 30.05 7.05
CA ARG A 199 19.34 30.60 8.35
C ARG A 199 20.42 30.50 9.43
#